data_AF-A0AAW1M1U4-F1
#
_entry.id   AF-A0AAW1M1U4-F1
#
_cell.length_a   1.000
_cell.length_b   1.000
_cell.length_c   1.000
_cell.angle_alpha   90.00
_cell.angle_beta   90.00
_cell.angle_gamma   90.00
#
_symmetry.space_group_name_H-M   'P 1'
#
loop_
_entity.id
_entity.type
_entity.pdbx_description
1 polymer ?
#
loop_
_entity_poly.entity_id
_entity_poly.type
_entity_poly.pdbx_seq_one_letter_code
_entity_poly.pdbx_strand_id
1 'polypeptide(L)'
;MSQKDTEENKESDGPIENAWEMKIPTFKPEHNPHGLLEESSFATLFPQYREQYLKQVWPLVQKTLGEHHIKAELDLVEGSMTVKTTRKTWDPYIIIKARDMIKLLSRSVPYEQAKRVLDDEYKDKQYLHWDHIKDCSKYEKL
;
A
#
# COMPACT_ATOMS: atom_id res chain seq x y z
N MET A 1 18.89 27.39 3.32
CA MET A 1 17.62 27.52 2.58
C MET A 1 16.88 26.19 2.68
N SER A 2 16.00 26.05 3.67
CA SER A 2 15.03 24.96 3.71
C SER A 2 13.76 25.56 4.32
N GLN A 3 12.79 25.82 3.45
CA GLN A 3 11.48 26.31 3.83
C GLN A 3 10.81 25.20 4.66
N LYS A 4 10.42 25.53 5.89
CA LYS A 4 9.46 24.77 6.67
C LYS A 4 8.09 25.14 6.13
N ASP A 5 7.49 24.27 5.33
CA ASP A 5 6.09 24.40 4.95
C ASP A 5 5.23 24.22 6.22
N THR A 6 4.87 25.35 6.81
CA THR A 6 3.87 25.44 7.87
C THR A 6 2.56 25.72 7.14
N GLU A 7 1.86 24.67 6.71
CA GLU A 7 0.48 24.80 6.25
C GLU A 7 -0.41 25.03 7.47
N GLU A 8 -0.65 26.30 7.80
CA GLU A 8 -1.71 26.72 8.71
C GLU A 8 -3.06 26.33 8.12
N ASN A 9 -3.70 25.33 8.71
CA ASN A 9 -5.07 24.94 8.40
C ASN A 9 -5.99 26.02 8.96
N LYS A 10 -6.48 26.92 8.11
CA LYS A 10 -7.51 27.91 8.49
C LYS A 10 -8.84 27.18 8.64
N GLU A 11 -9.24 26.90 9.87
CA GLU A 11 -10.62 26.49 10.19
C GLU A 11 -11.58 27.62 9.81
N SER A 12 -12.32 27.43 8.72
CA SER A 12 -13.52 28.21 8.45
C SER A 12 -14.68 27.59 9.25
N ASP A 13 -15.20 28.34 10.21
CA ASP A 13 -16.30 27.96 11.12
C ASP A 13 -17.68 28.02 10.41
N GLY A 14 -17.85 27.25 9.34
CA GLY A 14 -19.08 27.15 8.55
C GLY A 14 -19.40 25.70 8.13
N PRO A 15 -20.62 25.41 7.62
CA PRO A 15 -20.97 24.08 7.15
C PRO A 15 -20.05 23.67 5.99
N ILE A 16 -19.21 22.66 6.17
CA ILE A 16 -18.33 22.15 5.12
C ILE A 16 -19.21 21.47 4.05
N GLU A 17 -19.27 22.05 2.85
CA GLU A 17 -20.09 21.52 1.75
C GLU A 17 -19.63 20.14 1.27
N ASN A 18 -18.31 19.86 1.33
CA ASN A 18 -17.72 18.56 0.98
C ASN A 18 -16.84 18.04 2.13
N ALA A 19 -17.42 17.33 3.09
CA ALA A 19 -16.70 16.70 4.20
C ALA A 19 -15.59 15.71 3.77
N TRP A 20 -15.58 15.29 2.50
CA TRP A 20 -14.63 14.35 1.90
C TRP A 20 -13.40 15.02 1.25
N GLU A 21 -13.38 16.36 1.12
CA GLU A 21 -12.22 17.10 0.60
C GLU A 21 -11.21 17.48 1.71
N MET A 22 -11.50 17.14 2.97
CA MET A 22 -10.58 17.38 4.08
C MET A 22 -9.29 16.56 3.92
N LYS A 23 -8.14 17.24 3.85
CA LYS A 23 -6.83 16.57 3.84
C LYS A 23 -6.60 15.84 5.16
N ILE A 24 -6.51 14.51 5.09
CA ILE A 24 -6.17 13.68 6.25
C ILE A 24 -4.70 13.94 6.60
N PRO A 25 -4.37 14.27 7.86
CA PRO A 25 -2.98 14.50 8.25
C PRO A 25 -2.19 13.20 8.15
N THR A 26 -1.02 13.26 7.51
CA THR A 26 -0.12 12.10 7.41
C THR A 26 0.38 11.72 8.80
N PHE A 27 0.25 10.44 9.15
CA PHE A 27 0.82 9.92 10.37
C PHE A 27 2.36 10.12 10.33
N LYS A 28 2.96 10.47 11.47
CA LYS A 28 4.42 10.55 11.62
C LYS A 28 4.89 9.49 12.61
N PRO A 29 6.14 9.02 12.52
CA PRO A 29 6.73 8.10 13.51
C PRO A 29 6.63 8.61 14.96
N GLU A 30 6.58 9.94 15.13
CA GLU A 30 6.48 10.63 16.43
C GLU A 30 5.12 10.42 17.13
N HIS A 31 4.05 10.07 16.39
CA HIS A 31 2.71 9.92 16.95
C HIS A 31 2.47 8.55 17.61
N ASN A 32 3.34 7.55 17.36
CA ASN A 32 3.19 6.22 17.94
C ASN A 32 4.49 5.74 18.60
N PRO A 33 4.81 6.23 19.82
CA PRO A 33 6.04 5.88 20.51
C PRO A 33 6.06 4.42 21.02
N HIS A 34 4.89 3.80 21.20
CA HIS A 34 4.78 2.43 21.71
C HIS A 34 4.69 1.35 20.62
N GLY A 35 4.53 1.75 19.35
CA GLY A 35 4.41 0.83 18.22
C GLY A 35 3.14 -0.03 18.27
N LEU A 36 3.10 -1.08 17.45
CA LEU A 36 2.01 -2.05 17.46
C LEU A 36 2.26 -3.13 18.54
N LEU A 37 1.24 -3.41 19.34
CA LEU A 37 1.30 -4.51 20.33
C LEU A 37 1.25 -5.90 19.67
N GLU A 38 0.48 -6.01 18.58
CA GLU A 38 0.20 -7.27 17.92
C GLU A 38 0.64 -7.23 16.45
N GLU A 39 1.10 -8.38 15.96
CA GLU A 39 1.57 -8.53 14.58
C GLU A 39 0.40 -8.90 13.68
N SER A 40 0.18 -8.12 12.62
CA SER A 40 -0.79 -8.41 11.58
C SER A 40 -0.08 -9.04 10.39
N SER A 41 -0.62 -10.14 9.86
CA SER A 41 -0.08 -10.83 8.69
C SER A 41 -1.15 -11.06 7.63
N PHE A 42 -0.78 -10.85 6.37
CA PHE A 42 -1.64 -11.10 5.22
C PHE A 42 -0.87 -11.85 4.15
N ALA A 43 -1.46 -12.91 3.63
CA ALA A 43 -0.91 -13.70 2.54
C ALA A 43 -1.82 -13.63 1.31
N THR A 44 -1.24 -13.71 0.11
CA THR A 44 -1.97 -13.79 -1.15
C THR A 44 -1.25 -14.75 -2.09
N LEU A 45 -2.01 -15.70 -2.65
CA LEU A 45 -1.53 -16.65 -3.64
C LEU A 45 -1.40 -15.99 -5.01
N PHE A 46 -0.40 -16.38 -5.80
CA PHE A 46 -0.20 -15.92 -7.17
C PHE A 46 -0.02 -17.09 -8.15
N PRO A 47 -0.37 -16.89 -9.43
CA PRO A 47 -0.23 -17.94 -10.43
C PRO A 47 1.23 -18.14 -10.85
N GLN A 48 1.59 -19.38 -11.21
CA GLN A 48 2.97 -19.79 -11.51
C GLN A 48 3.63 -18.95 -12.61
N TYR A 49 2.89 -18.51 -13.63
CA TYR A 49 3.44 -17.71 -14.73
C TYR A 49 4.01 -16.36 -14.25
N ARG A 50 3.56 -15.84 -13.11
CA ARG A 50 3.98 -14.53 -12.58
C ARG A 50 5.23 -14.63 -11.70
N GLU A 51 5.67 -15.84 -11.38
CA GLU A 51 6.80 -16.11 -10.48
C GLU A 51 8.11 -15.45 -10.93
N GLN A 52 8.45 -15.56 -12.22
CA GLN A 52 9.69 -15.00 -12.76
C GLN A 52 9.77 -13.48 -12.59
N TYR A 53 8.64 -12.79 -12.82
CA TYR A 53 8.55 -11.34 -12.63
C TYR A 53 8.64 -10.97 -11.15
N LEU A 54 7.89 -11.66 -10.28
CA LEU A 54 7.90 -11.41 -8.84
C LEU A 54 9.30 -11.59 -8.27
N LYS A 55 10.03 -12.64 -8.68
CA LYS A 55 11.41 -12.89 -8.25
C LYS A 55 12.37 -11.74 -8.58
N GLN A 56 12.23 -11.10 -9.74
CA GLN A 56 13.08 -9.98 -10.15
C GLN A 56 12.76 -8.69 -9.38
N VAL A 57 11.48 -8.45 -9.13
CA VAL A 57 11.00 -7.19 -8.54
C VAL A 57 10.91 -7.25 -7.02
N TRP A 58 10.95 -8.44 -6.42
CA TRP A 58 10.85 -8.64 -4.98
C TRP A 58 11.80 -7.78 -4.13
N PRO A 59 13.09 -7.60 -4.52
CA PRO A 59 14.00 -6.74 -3.75
C PRO A 59 13.53 -5.28 -3.67
N LEU A 60 12.85 -4.78 -4.72
CA LEU A 60 12.27 -3.43 -4.74
C LEU A 60 11.09 -3.33 -3.79
N VAL A 61 10.21 -4.34 -3.81
CA VAL A 61 9.07 -4.44 -2.90
C VAL A 61 9.53 -4.46 -1.45
N GLN A 62 10.56 -5.25 -1.12
CA GLN A 62 11.13 -5.32 0.21
C GLN A 62 11.74 -3.98 0.65
N LYS A 63 12.41 -3.26 -0.26
CA LYS A 63 12.96 -1.93 0.05
C LYS A 63 11.85 -0.94 0.40
N THR A 64 10.84 -0.82 -0.46
CA THR A 64 9.75 0.15 -0.27
C THR A 64 8.89 -0.18 0.95
N LEU A 65 8.57 -1.44 1.22
CA LEU A 65 7.86 -1.82 2.45
C LEU A 65 8.74 -1.70 3.70
N GLY A 66 10.06 -1.87 3.56
CA GLY A 66 11.03 -1.71 4.63
C GLY A 66 11.12 -0.29 5.18
N GLU A 67 10.92 0.73 4.33
CA GLU A 67 10.82 2.14 4.72
C GLU A 67 9.67 2.38 5.72
N HIS A 68 8.59 1.59 5.62
CA HIS A 68 7.45 1.61 6.54
C HIS A 68 7.51 0.54 7.64
N HIS A 69 8.66 -0.14 7.80
CA HIS A 69 8.86 -1.21 8.77
C HIS A 69 7.89 -2.41 8.62
N ILE A 70 7.51 -2.74 7.38
CA ILE A 70 6.74 -3.93 7.06
C ILE A 70 7.67 -4.98 6.48
N LYS A 71 7.56 -6.22 6.99
CA LYS A 71 8.30 -7.36 6.48
C LYS A 71 7.53 -7.99 5.33
N ALA A 72 8.19 -8.20 4.19
CA ALA A 72 7.62 -8.91 3.05
C ALA A 72 8.43 -10.18 2.74
N GLU A 73 7.71 -11.30 2.66
CA GLU A 73 8.23 -12.64 2.35
C GLU A 73 7.58 -13.20 1.08
N LEU A 74 8.38 -13.84 0.22
CA LEU A 74 7.94 -14.49 -1.02
C LEU A 74 8.25 -15.97 -0.92
N ASP A 75 7.23 -16.80 -1.06
CA ASP A 75 7.34 -18.25 -1.14
C ASP A 75 7.09 -18.70 -2.58
N LEU A 76 8.14 -19.24 -3.22
CA LEU A 76 8.07 -19.76 -4.59
C LEU A 76 7.56 -21.21 -4.65
N VAL A 77 7.62 -21.94 -3.52
CA VAL A 77 7.18 -23.34 -3.45
C VAL A 77 5.67 -23.40 -3.28
N GLU A 78 5.12 -22.60 -2.37
CA GLU A 78 3.67 -22.44 -2.20
C GLU A 78 3.07 -21.50 -3.27
N GLY A 79 3.87 -20.60 -3.83
CA GLY A 79 3.38 -19.55 -4.73
C GLY A 79 2.60 -18.47 -3.98
N SER A 80 3.08 -18.09 -2.79
CA SER A 80 2.43 -17.15 -1.89
C SER A 80 3.30 -15.92 -1.60
N MET A 81 2.67 -14.75 -1.50
CA MET A 81 3.30 -13.51 -1.03
C MET A 81 2.71 -13.15 0.31
N THR A 82 3.56 -12.88 1.30
CA THR A 82 3.14 -12.56 2.66
C THR A 82 3.71 -11.22 3.10
N VAL A 83 2.87 -10.38 3.70
CA VAL A 83 3.27 -9.13 4.38
C VAL A 83 2.95 -9.22 5.85
N LYS A 84 3.87 -8.76 6.70
CA LYS A 84 3.77 -8.80 8.16
C LYS A 84 4.16 -7.46 8.74
N THR A 85 3.38 -6.92 9.67
CA THR A 85 3.81 -5.75 10.44
C THR A 85 4.90 -6.12 11.42
N THR A 86 5.66 -5.11 11.87
CA THR A 86 6.62 -5.27 12.96
C THR A 86 6.22 -4.35 14.11
N ARG A 87 6.77 -4.59 15.30
CA ARG A 87 6.56 -3.70 16.46
C ARG A 87 7.04 -2.26 16.23
N LYS A 88 7.86 -2.02 15.19
CA LYS A 88 8.37 -0.70 14.81
C LYS A 88 7.46 0.05 13.85
N THR A 89 6.43 -0.61 13.31
CA THR A 89 5.47 0.04 12.42
C THR A 89 4.71 1.11 13.20
N TRP A 90 4.76 2.35 12.71
CA TRP A 90 4.16 3.51 13.39
C TRP A 90 2.73 3.76 12.91
N ASP A 91 2.45 3.58 11.63
CA ASP A 91 1.12 3.70 11.03
C ASP A 91 0.39 2.35 11.07
N PRO A 92 -0.75 2.21 11.77
CA PRO A 92 -1.53 0.97 11.75
C PRO A 92 -2.20 0.69 10.39
N TYR A 93 -2.48 1.70 9.57
CA TYR A 93 -3.20 1.55 8.31
C TYR A 93 -2.31 1.09 7.14
N ILE A 94 -1.00 1.27 7.23
CA ILE A 94 -0.05 0.91 6.18
C ILE A 94 -0.10 -0.57 5.79
N ILE A 95 -0.43 -1.47 6.72
CA ILE A 95 -0.56 -2.91 6.42
C ILE A 95 -1.71 -3.21 5.46
N ILE A 96 -2.79 -2.42 5.53
CA ILE A 96 -3.93 -2.54 4.62
C ILE A 96 -3.52 -2.10 3.22
N LYS A 97 -2.72 -1.03 3.10
CA LYS A 97 -2.16 -0.60 1.82
C LYS A 97 -1.17 -1.64 1.25
N ALA A 98 -0.32 -2.22 2.09
CA ALA A 98 0.61 -3.28 1.70
C ALA A 98 -0.13 -4.54 1.19
N ARG A 99 -1.23 -4.92 1.85
CA ARG A 99 -2.13 -6.00 1.40
C ARG A 99 -2.69 -5.70 0.00
N ASP A 100 -3.16 -4.48 -0.21
CA ASP A 100 -3.72 -4.09 -1.50
C ASP A 100 -2.65 -4.08 -2.60
N MET A 101 -1.42 -3.68 -2.27
CA MET A 101 -0.26 -3.75 -3.17
C MET A 101 0.08 -5.19 -3.58
N ILE A 102 0.22 -6.14 -2.64
CA ILE A 102 0.49 -7.56 -2.99
C ILE A 102 -0.65 -8.18 -3.80
N LYS A 103 -1.88 -7.75 -3.53
CA LYS A 103 -3.05 -8.17 -4.31
C LYS A 103 -2.97 -7.68 -5.75
N LEU A 104 -2.57 -6.43 -5.99
CA LEU A 104 -2.35 -5.93 -7.36
C LEU A 104 -1.24 -6.69 -8.09
N LEU A 105 -0.14 -7.00 -7.41
CA LEU A 105 0.95 -7.79 -7.97
C LEU A 105 0.48 -9.20 -8.40
N SER A 106 -0.41 -9.82 -7.61
CA SER A 106 -1.02 -11.12 -7.97
C SER A 106 -1.90 -11.03 -9.22
N ARG A 107 -2.52 -9.86 -9.47
CA ARG A 107 -3.38 -9.59 -10.64
C ARG A 107 -2.62 -9.06 -11.85
N SER A 108 -1.32 -9.39 -11.95
CA SER A 108 -0.45 -9.00 -13.06
C SER A 108 -0.21 -7.49 -13.24
N VAL A 109 -0.45 -6.67 -12.21
CA VAL A 109 -0.14 -5.24 -12.29
C VAL A 109 1.39 -5.02 -12.15
N PRO A 110 2.00 -4.13 -12.94
CA PRO A 110 3.41 -3.78 -12.78
C PRO A 110 3.69 -3.07 -11.46
N TYR A 111 4.89 -3.27 -10.91
CA TYR A 111 5.31 -2.72 -9.62
C TYR A 111 5.20 -1.19 -9.53
N GLU A 112 5.58 -0.47 -10.59
CA GLU A 112 5.49 1.00 -10.62
C GLU A 112 4.06 1.51 -10.35
N GLN A 113 3.05 0.79 -10.85
CA GLN A 113 1.66 1.13 -10.60
C GLN A 113 1.20 0.65 -9.22
N ALA A 114 1.65 -0.52 -8.78
CA ALA A 114 1.30 -1.07 -7.48
C ALA A 114 1.84 -0.20 -6.32
N LYS A 115 3.03 0.39 -6.49
CA LYS A 115 3.66 1.28 -5.50
C LYS A 115 2.77 2.48 -5.15
N ARG A 116 2.01 3.02 -6.11
CA ARG A 116 1.14 4.19 -5.94
C ARG A 116 0.04 3.98 -4.90
N VAL A 117 -0.30 2.73 -4.57
CA VAL A 117 -1.30 2.41 -3.54
C VAL A 117 -0.83 2.74 -2.12
N LEU A 118 0.49 2.89 -1.92
CA LEU A 118 1.04 3.30 -0.63
C LEU A 118 0.76 4.79 -0.34
N ASP A 119 0.62 5.59 -1.40
CA ASP A 119 0.32 7.02 -1.31
C ASP A 119 -1.17 7.23 -0.95
N ASP A 120 -1.44 8.12 0.01
CA ASP A 120 -2.80 8.34 0.55
C ASP A 120 -3.81 8.85 -0.49
N GLU A 121 -3.38 9.64 -1.47
CA GLU A 121 -4.25 10.24 -2.49
C GLU A 121 -4.83 9.23 -3.50
N TYR A 122 -4.26 8.03 -3.60
CA TYR A 122 -4.62 7.10 -4.68
C TYR A 122 -5.97 6.41 -4.45
N LYS A 123 -6.37 6.21 -3.19
CA LYS A 123 -7.61 5.49 -2.86
C LYS A 123 -8.88 6.32 -3.12
N ASP A 124 -8.86 7.63 -2.91
CA ASP A 124 -10.04 8.50 -3.14
C ASP A 124 -10.53 8.49 -4.60
N LYS A 125 -9.62 8.29 -5.56
CA LYS A 125 -9.96 8.31 -6.99
C LYS A 125 -10.40 6.95 -7.52
N GLN A 126 -10.13 5.85 -6.81
CA GLN A 126 -10.31 4.50 -7.36
C GLN A 126 -11.67 3.89 -7.02
N TYR A 127 -12.30 4.25 -5.89
CA TYR A 127 -13.62 3.72 -5.50
C TYR A 127 -14.73 4.01 -6.52
N LEU A 128 -14.54 4.99 -7.42
CA LEU A 128 -15.46 5.28 -8.53
C LEU A 128 -15.26 4.41 -9.78
N HIS A 129 -14.21 3.57 -9.87
CA HIS A 129 -13.86 2.84 -11.09
C HIS A 129 -13.51 1.35 -10.90
N TRP A 130 -13.54 0.83 -9.66
CA TRP A 130 -13.13 -0.54 -9.33
C TRP A 130 -14.04 -1.68 -9.84
N ASP A 131 -15.25 -1.39 -10.34
CA ASP A 131 -16.13 -2.43 -10.91
C ASP A 131 -15.68 -2.96 -12.28
N HIS A 132 -14.72 -2.31 -12.93
CA HIS A 132 -14.27 -2.69 -14.28
C HIS A 132 -13.04 -3.61 -14.33
N ILE A 133 -12.40 -3.92 -13.20
CA ILE A 133 -11.20 -4.79 -13.16
C ILE A 133 -11.60 -6.24 -12.86
N LYS A 134 -12.51 -6.81 -13.68
CA LYS A 134 -12.85 -8.24 -13.65
C LYS A 134 -12.25 -9.06 -14.80
N ASP A 135 -11.69 -8.45 -15.83
CA ASP A 135 -11.16 -9.23 -16.97
C ASP A 135 -9.67 -9.56 -16.82
N CYS A 136 -9.41 -10.67 -16.12
CA CYS A 136 -8.13 -11.36 -16.08
C CYS A 136 -7.82 -12.09 -17.42
N SER A 137 -8.74 -12.11 -18.39
CA SER A 137 -8.61 -12.91 -19.62
C SER A 137 -7.85 -12.25 -20.78
N LYS A 138 -7.40 -10.99 -20.64
CA LYS A 138 -6.78 -10.24 -21.76
C LYS A 138 -5.27 -10.42 -21.91
N TYR A 139 -4.58 -11.01 -20.93
CA TYR A 139 -3.12 -11.16 -20.95
C TYR A 139 -2.62 -12.57 -21.32
N GLU A 140 -3.49 -13.41 -21.89
CA GLU A 140 -3.19 -14.81 -22.25
C GLU A 140 -2.82 -15.00 -23.74
N LYS A 141 -2.63 -13.89 -24.50
CA LYS A 141 -2.16 -13.93 -25.89
C LYS A 141 -0.91 -13.10 -26.06
N LEU A 142 0.24 -13.66 -25.68
CA LEU A 142 1.57 -13.39 -26.26
C LEU A 142 2.44 -14.63 -26.05
#